data_AF-D7M320-F1
#
_entry.id   AF-D7M320-F1
#
_cell.length_a   1.000
_cell.length_b   1.000
_cell.length_c   1.000
_cell.angle_alpha   90.00
_cell.angle_beta   90.00
_cell.angle_gamma   90.00
#
_symmetry.space_group_name_H-M   'P 1'
#
loop_
_entity.id
_entity.type
_entity.pdbx_description
1 polymer ?
#
loop_
_entity_poly.entity_id
_entity_poly.type
_entity_poly.pdbx_seq_one_letter_code
_entity_poly.pdbx_strand_id
1 'polypeptide(L)'
;MDDPKLLNGDHIPGFKGYAVNMIDLAPEELTIQTYSGYGLRETLFYNLFENLQVYETQKQVEAAHAVSLDGFIAKENGFIYSGCSKPEIHFPVTVKEDEEEKLRKLEAARDRVRMAAKKIEEEKCSLRKLENKNEENK
;
A
#
# COMPACT_ATOMS: atom_id res chain seq x y z
N MET A 1 -18.99 -7.84 1.37
CA MET A 1 -18.17 -8.37 0.25
C MET A 1 -17.53 -9.63 0.77
N ASP A 2 -17.60 -10.70 0.00
CA ASP A 2 -16.92 -11.94 0.35
C ASP A 2 -15.44 -11.82 0.01
N ASP A 3 -14.58 -12.40 0.86
CA ASP A 3 -13.16 -12.41 0.59
C ASP A 3 -12.87 -13.17 -0.72
N PRO A 4 -12.01 -12.62 -1.58
CA PRO A 4 -11.68 -13.26 -2.84
C PRO A 4 -10.94 -14.57 -2.57
N LYS A 5 -11.23 -15.57 -3.40
CA LYS A 5 -10.65 -16.91 -3.31
C LYS A 5 -10.02 -17.29 -4.62
N LEU A 6 -8.95 -18.07 -4.53
CA LEU A 6 -8.34 -18.74 -5.66
C LEU A 6 -9.34 -19.73 -6.28
N LEU A 7 -9.10 -20.15 -7.53
CA LEU A 7 -9.95 -21.10 -8.24
C LEU A 7 -10.09 -22.45 -7.52
N ASN A 8 -9.11 -22.79 -6.69
CA ASN A 8 -9.13 -23.99 -5.84
C ASN A 8 -9.88 -23.80 -4.51
N GLY A 9 -10.40 -22.60 -4.23
CA GLY A 9 -11.15 -22.25 -3.02
C GLY A 9 -10.29 -21.73 -1.87
N ASP A 10 -8.96 -21.70 -2.00
CA ASP A 10 -8.06 -21.17 -0.98
C ASP A 10 -8.11 -19.63 -0.92
N HIS A 11 -7.69 -19.06 0.21
CA HIS A 11 -7.54 -17.62 0.35
C HIS A 11 -6.41 -17.09 -0.54
N ILE A 12 -6.59 -15.89 -1.10
CA ILE A 12 -5.54 -15.25 -1.88
C ILE A 12 -4.37 -14.87 -0.95
N PRO A 13 -3.14 -15.37 -1.19
CA PRO A 13 -1.99 -15.02 -0.38
C PRO A 13 -1.77 -13.52 -0.30
N GLY A 14 -1.52 -13.00 0.91
CA GLY A 14 -1.20 -11.60 1.11
C GLY A 14 -2.38 -10.63 1.03
N PHE A 15 -3.60 -11.09 0.72
CA PHE A 15 -4.81 -10.26 0.83
C PHE A 15 -5.02 -9.81 2.28
N LYS A 16 -5.31 -8.52 2.47
CA LYS A 16 -5.51 -7.89 3.78
C LYS A 16 -6.94 -7.44 4.02
N GLY A 17 -7.75 -7.39 2.97
CA GLY A 17 -9.11 -6.86 3.02
C GLY A 17 -9.34 -5.80 1.96
N TYR A 18 -10.54 -5.24 2.00
CA TYR A 18 -10.96 -4.13 1.16
C TYR A 18 -10.62 -2.79 1.83
N ALA A 19 -10.09 -1.84 1.04
CA ALA A 19 -9.66 -0.53 1.55
C ALA A 19 -10.80 0.23 2.26
N VAL A 20 -12.03 0.14 1.75
CA VAL A 20 -13.22 0.77 2.35
C VAL A 20 -13.50 0.30 3.79
N ASN A 21 -13.11 -0.93 4.12
CA ASN A 21 -13.29 -1.51 5.46
C ASN A 21 -12.11 -1.22 6.40
N MET A 22 -11.03 -0.62 5.88
CA MET A 22 -9.86 -0.21 6.67
C MET A 22 -9.95 1.24 7.14
N ILE A 23 -10.98 1.98 6.73
CA ILE A 23 -11.24 3.33 7.23
C ILE A 23 -12.04 3.23 8.52
N ASP A 24 -11.41 3.64 9.62
CA ASP A 24 -12.08 3.81 10.90
C ASP A 24 -12.92 5.08 10.89
N LEU A 25 -14.18 4.95 11.31
CA LEU A 25 -15.10 6.07 11.46
C LEU A 25 -15.36 6.33 12.94
N ALA A 26 -15.27 7.59 13.34
CA ALA A 26 -15.59 8.00 14.70
C ALA A 26 -17.09 7.80 14.99
N PRO A 27 -17.49 7.62 16.26
CA PRO A 27 -18.90 7.45 16.63
C PRO A 27 -19.83 8.53 16.07
N GLU A 28 -19.36 9.78 15.99
CA GLU A 28 -20.09 10.92 15.44
C GLU A 28 -20.31 10.76 13.92
N GLU A 29 -19.31 10.27 13.21
CA GLU A 29 -19.34 10.06 11.76
C GLU A 29 -20.29 8.93 11.37
N LEU A 30 -20.45 7.92 12.24
CA LEU A 30 -21.43 6.84 12.05
C LEU A 30 -22.89 7.34 12.08
N THR A 31 -23.15 8.51 12.67
CA THR A 31 -24.49 9.11 12.69
C THR A 31 -24.82 9.87 11.40
N ILE A 32 -23.82 10.16 10.57
CA ILE A 32 -24.00 10.91 9.33
C ILE A 32 -24.62 9.98 8.28
N GLN A 33 -25.84 10.32 7.87
CA GLN A 33 -26.61 9.53 6.91
C GLN A 33 -27.23 10.41 5.83
N THR A 34 -27.37 9.82 4.65
CA THR A 34 -28.20 10.37 3.57
C THR A 34 -29.68 10.40 3.98
N TYR A 35 -30.51 11.13 3.24
CA TYR A 35 -31.97 11.15 3.46
C TYR A 35 -32.60 9.74 3.43
N SER A 36 -32.01 8.82 2.67
CA SER A 36 -32.45 7.43 2.56
C SER A 36 -31.93 6.51 3.68
N GLY A 37 -31.18 7.04 4.66
CA GLY A 37 -30.68 6.29 5.82
C GLY A 37 -29.34 5.57 5.61
N TYR A 38 -28.64 5.80 4.48
CA TYR A 38 -27.32 5.21 4.24
C TYR A 38 -26.21 6.07 4.84
N GLY A 39 -25.30 5.45 5.58
CA GLY A 39 -24.12 6.05 6.19
C GLY A 39 -22.98 6.35 5.22
N LEU A 40 -21.88 6.90 5.77
CA LEU A 40 -20.72 7.33 4.98
C LEU A 40 -19.97 6.19 4.31
N ARG A 41 -19.88 5.01 4.94
CA ARG A 41 -19.08 3.89 4.41
C ARG A 41 -19.65 3.37 3.11
N GLU A 42 -20.95 3.09 3.09
CA GLU A 42 -21.68 2.58 1.93
C GLU A 42 -21.98 3.64 0.86
N THR A 43 -21.78 4.92 1.18
CA THR A 43 -21.97 6.03 0.23
C THR A 43 -20.62 6.63 -0.20
N LEU A 44 -20.10 7.60 0.55
CA LEU A 44 -18.89 8.35 0.21
C LEU A 44 -17.67 7.43 0.00
N PHE A 45 -17.34 6.59 0.98
CA PHE A 45 -16.12 5.80 0.92
C PHE A 45 -16.22 4.66 -0.08
N TYR A 46 -17.38 4.02 -0.20
CA TYR A 46 -17.58 3.01 -1.23
C TYR A 46 -17.52 3.59 -2.65
N ASN A 47 -18.00 4.82 -2.88
CA ASN A 47 -17.83 5.46 -4.19
C ASN A 47 -16.38 5.91 -4.48
N LEU A 48 -15.55 6.09 -3.44
CA LEU A 48 -14.14 6.47 -3.60
C LEU A 48 -13.22 5.27 -3.79
N PHE A 49 -13.44 4.21 -3.03
CA PHE A 49 -12.57 3.03 -3.00
C PHE A 49 -13.18 1.81 -3.69
N GLU A 50 -14.48 1.79 -3.93
CA GLU A 50 -15.21 0.67 -4.53
C GLU A 50 -14.79 -0.67 -3.89
N ASN A 51 -14.37 -1.63 -4.72
CA ASN A 51 -13.86 -2.94 -4.32
C ASN A 51 -12.33 -2.99 -4.25
N LEU A 52 -11.65 -1.87 -3.98
CA LEU A 52 -10.19 -1.79 -3.94
C LEU A 52 -9.62 -2.75 -2.90
N GLN A 53 -8.82 -3.69 -3.38
CA GLN A 53 -8.18 -4.71 -2.55
C GLN A 53 -6.82 -4.25 -2.04
N VAL A 54 -6.48 -4.62 -0.81
CA VAL A 54 -5.19 -4.30 -0.19
C VAL A 54 -4.38 -5.57 0.00
N TYR A 55 -3.10 -5.52 -0.38
CA TYR A 55 -2.15 -6.63 -0.30
C TYR A 55 -0.90 -6.27 0.51
N GLU A 56 -0.23 -7.27 1.06
CA GLU A 56 1.06 -7.08 1.74
C GLU A 56 2.15 -6.59 0.78
N THR A 57 2.31 -7.27 -0.36
CA THR A 57 3.38 -6.97 -1.33
C THR A 57 2.89 -7.00 -2.78
N GLN A 58 3.57 -6.29 -3.67
CA GLN A 58 3.23 -6.28 -5.10
C GLN A 58 3.27 -7.68 -5.75
N LYS A 59 4.11 -8.60 -5.23
CA LYS A 59 4.27 -9.96 -5.77
C LYS A 59 3.02 -10.82 -5.60
N GLN A 60 2.11 -10.40 -4.72
CA GLN A 60 0.90 -11.11 -4.35
C GLN A 60 -0.35 -10.46 -4.92
N VAL A 61 -0.22 -9.33 -5.65
CA VAL A 61 -1.35 -8.65 -6.26
C VAL A 61 -1.81 -9.43 -7.48
N GLU A 62 -2.98 -10.04 -7.38
CA GLU A 62 -3.62 -10.77 -8.49
C GLU A 62 -4.75 -9.95 -9.15
N ALA A 63 -5.31 -8.97 -8.43
CA ALA A 63 -6.41 -8.15 -8.91
C ALA A 63 -5.95 -6.90 -9.69
N ALA A 64 -6.70 -6.53 -10.73
CA ALA A 64 -6.44 -5.33 -11.52
C ALA A 64 -6.77 -4.01 -10.78
N HIS A 65 -7.56 -4.07 -9.70
CA HIS A 65 -7.86 -2.94 -8.82
C HIS A 65 -7.36 -3.22 -7.41
N ALA A 66 -6.10 -2.89 -7.15
CA ALA A 66 -5.44 -3.25 -5.90
C ALA A 66 -4.31 -2.29 -5.54
N VAL A 67 -4.03 -2.21 -4.24
CA VAL A 67 -2.85 -1.55 -3.69
C VAL A 67 -2.07 -2.51 -2.82
N SER A 68 -0.77 -2.27 -2.67
CA SER A 68 0.07 -3.01 -1.74
C SER A 68 0.79 -2.08 -0.74
N LEU A 69 1.15 -2.63 0.41
CA LEU A 69 1.86 -1.89 1.46
C LEU A 69 3.33 -1.55 1.08
N ASP A 70 3.89 -2.20 0.06
CA ASP A 70 5.21 -1.85 -0.51
C ASP A 70 5.14 -0.74 -1.59
N GLY A 71 3.96 -0.20 -1.87
CA GLY A 71 3.76 1.01 -2.69
C GLY A 71 3.38 0.75 -4.14
N PHE A 72 2.80 -0.41 -4.44
CA PHE A 72 2.27 -0.73 -5.77
C PHE A 72 0.78 -0.39 -5.84
N ILE A 73 0.35 0.16 -6.98
CA ILE A 73 -1.04 0.49 -7.27
C ILE A 73 -1.37 -0.06 -8.66
N ALA A 74 -2.33 -0.97 -8.74
CA ALA A 74 -2.96 -1.43 -9.98
C ALA A 74 -4.33 -0.78 -10.14
N LYS A 75 -4.57 -0.19 -11.30
CA LYS A 75 -5.89 0.32 -11.72
C LYS A 75 -6.51 -0.57 -12.80
N GLU A 76 -7.84 -0.62 -12.83
CA GLU A 76 -8.61 -1.48 -13.75
C GLU A 76 -8.34 -1.23 -15.22
N ASN A 77 -7.91 -0.01 -15.58
CA ASN A 77 -7.52 0.36 -16.94
C ASN A 77 -6.11 -0.11 -17.33
N GLY A 78 -5.49 -0.98 -16.53
CA GLY A 78 -4.17 -1.55 -16.78
C GLY A 78 -3.01 -0.63 -16.42
N PHE A 79 -3.25 0.58 -15.88
CA PHE A 79 -2.16 1.41 -15.38
C PHE A 79 -1.65 0.88 -14.05
N ILE A 80 -0.34 0.68 -14.00
CA ILE A 80 0.39 0.23 -12.83
C ILE A 80 1.33 1.35 -12.40
N TYR A 81 1.21 1.76 -11.13
CA TYR A 81 2.14 2.68 -10.50
C TYR A 81 2.98 1.92 -9.48
N SER A 82 4.29 2.04 -9.60
CA SER A 82 5.25 1.50 -8.65
C SER A 82 6.27 2.59 -8.36
N GLY A 83 6.30 3.10 -7.14
CA GLY A 83 7.16 4.21 -6.78
C GLY A 83 6.92 4.74 -5.38
N CYS A 84 7.68 5.78 -5.02
CA CYS A 84 7.53 6.47 -3.75
C CYS A 84 6.88 7.82 -4.02
N SER A 85 5.56 7.92 -3.81
CA SER A 85 4.89 9.21 -3.70
C SER A 85 4.75 9.57 -2.22
N LYS A 86 4.98 10.83 -1.88
CA LYS A 86 4.69 11.36 -0.55
C LYS A 86 3.58 12.39 -0.71
N PRO A 87 2.30 11.99 -0.54
CA PRO A 87 1.20 12.94 -0.62
C PRO A 87 1.33 13.99 0.48
N GLU A 88 0.85 15.20 0.23
CA GLU A 88 0.85 16.29 1.22
C GLU A 88 -0.24 16.11 2.27
N ILE A 89 -1.35 15.49 1.87
CA ILE A 89 -2.52 15.23 2.71
C ILE A 89 -2.56 13.75 3.05
N HIS A 90 -2.74 13.44 4.34
CA HIS A 90 -2.85 12.09 4.85
C HIS A 90 -4.17 11.91 5.61
N PHE A 91 -4.69 10.68 5.64
CA PHE A 91 -5.75 10.33 6.57
C PHE A 91 -5.25 10.50 8.01
N PRO A 92 -6.06 11.06 8.91
CA PRO A 92 -5.69 11.17 10.32
C PRO A 92 -5.54 9.76 10.93
N VAL A 93 -4.57 9.61 11.83
CA VAL A 93 -4.32 8.34 12.52
C VAL A 93 -4.94 8.40 13.91
N THR A 94 -5.84 7.46 14.20
CA THR A 94 -6.54 7.30 15.48
C THR A 94 -5.73 6.41 16.44
N VAL A 95 -4.50 6.79 16.75
CA VAL A 95 -3.67 6.11 17.76
C VAL A 95 -3.41 7.00 18.96
N LYS A 96 -3.10 6.41 20.11
CA LYS A 96 -2.66 7.17 21.28
C LYS A 96 -1.34 7.88 20.97
N GLU A 97 -1.08 9.03 21.60
CA GLU A 97 0.14 9.83 21.36
C GLU A 97 1.43 8.99 21.50
N ASP A 98 1.47 8.07 22.47
CA ASP A 98 2.63 7.20 22.69
C ASP A 98 2.85 6.16 21.59
N GLU A 99 1.77 5.70 20.95
CA GLU A 99 1.80 4.81 19.79
C GLU A 99 2.15 5.57 18.52
N GLU A 100 1.68 6.81 18.38
CA GLU A 100 2.00 7.68 17.25
C GLU A 100 3.50 7.98 17.17
N GLU A 101 4.14 8.27 18.33
CA GLU A 101 5.58 8.52 18.37
C GLU A 101 6.39 7.26 18.01
N LYS A 102 5.96 6.09 18.48
CA LYS A 102 6.58 4.81 18.10
C LYS A 102 6.45 4.57 16.60
N LEU A 103 5.29 4.86 16.01
CA LEU A 103 5.05 4.68 14.58
C LEU A 103 5.91 5.64 13.74
N ARG A 104 6.03 6.91 14.14
CA ARG A 104 6.94 7.88 13.50
C ARG A 104 8.39 7.43 13.54
N LYS A 105 8.87 6.92 14.68
CA LYS A 105 10.23 6.39 14.82
C LYS A 105 10.46 5.16 13.94
N LEU A 106 9.48 4.26 13.88
CA LEU A 106 9.53 3.07 13.03
C LEU A 106 9.59 3.44 11.55
N GLU A 107 8.77 4.40 11.11
CA GLU A 107 8.76 4.89 9.74
C GLU A 107 10.10 5.55 9.35
N ALA A 108 10.64 6.42 10.22
CA ALA A 108 11.95 7.03 9.98
C ALA A 108 13.08 5.99 9.90
N ALA A 109 13.02 4.93 10.72
CA ALA A 109 13.98 3.83 10.65
C ALA A 109 13.85 3.06 9.32
N ARG A 110 12.61 2.78 8.89
CA ARG A 110 12.31 2.12 7.61
C ARG A 110 12.85 2.93 6.42
N ASP A 111 12.66 4.24 6.41
CA ASP A 111 13.17 5.12 5.36
C ASP A 111 14.69 5.12 5.28
N ARG A 112 15.38 5.12 6.44
CA ARG A 112 16.84 5.00 6.49
C ARG A 112 17.31 3.67 5.89
N VAL A 113 16.65 2.57 6.23
CA VAL A 113 16.94 1.24 5.65
C VAL A 113 16.73 1.26 4.13
N ARG A 114 15.65 1.86 3.65
CA ARG A 114 15.36 1.98 2.21
C ARG A 114 16.43 2.78 1.47
N MET A 115 16.86 3.91 2.02
CA MET A 115 17.92 4.74 1.43
C MET A 115 19.27 4.03 1.43
N ALA A 116 19.60 3.31 2.49
CA ALA A 116 20.82 2.51 2.55
C ALA A 116 20.81 1.38 1.52
N ALA A 117 19.69 0.65 1.40
CA ALA A 117 19.54 -0.42 0.41
C ALA A 117 19.71 0.10 -1.03
N LYS A 118 19.17 1.29 -1.34
CA LYS A 118 19.34 1.92 -2.65
C LYS A 118 20.81 2.25 -2.95
N LYS A 119 21.54 2.83 -1.99
CA LYS A 119 22.98 3.12 -2.13
C LYS A 119 23.80 1.85 -2.37
N ILE A 120 23.50 0.78 -1.62
CA ILE A 120 24.17 -0.52 -1.78
C ILE A 120 23.96 -1.05 -3.20
N GLU A 121 22.75 -0.94 -3.76
CA GLU A 121 22.48 -1.43 -5.13
C GLU A 121 23.20 -0.58 -6.20
N GLU A 122 23.28 0.74 -6.02
CA GLU A 122 24.02 1.65 -6.90
C GLU A 122 25.52 1.34 -6.90
N GLU A 123 26.11 1.12 -5.72
CA GLU A 123 27.51 0.71 -5.57
C GLU A 123 27.78 -0.65 -6.21
N LYS A 124 26.91 -1.65 -5.97
CA LYS A 124 27.01 -2.98 -6.61
C LYS A 124 26.91 -2.91 -8.13
N CYS A 125 26.04 -2.04 -8.67
CA CYS A 125 25.94 -1.81 -10.11
C CYS A 125 27.24 -1.20 -10.68
N SER A 126 27.85 -0.28 -9.94
CA SER A 126 29.10 0.38 -10.35
C SER A 126 30.30 -0.59 -10.32
N LEU A 127 30.38 -1.43 -9.28
CA LEU A 127 31.42 -2.48 -9.17
C LEU A 127 31.36 -3.47 -10.34
N ARG A 128 30.16 -3.99 -10.67
CA ARG A 128 29.96 -4.89 -11.82
C ARG A 128 30.44 -4.27 -13.14
N LYS A 129 30.19 -2.98 -13.36
CA LYS A 129 30.66 -2.28 -14.57
C LYS A 129 32.18 -2.16 -14.63
N LEU A 130 32.84 -2.03 -13.48
CA LEU A 130 34.30 -1.96 -13.39
C LEU A 130 34.93 -3.33 -13.64
N GLU A 131 34.35 -4.38 -13.07
CA GLU A 131 34.77 -5.78 -13.27
C GLU A 131 34.71 -6.15 -14.75
N ASN A 132 33.58 -5.89 -15.43
CA ASN A 132 33.44 -6.16 -16.86
C ASN A 132 34.49 -5.41 -17.72
N LYS A 133 34.77 -4.13 -17.40
CA LYS A 133 35.82 -3.37 -18.11
C LYS A 133 37.22 -3.93 -17.89
N ASN A 134 37.51 -4.49 -16.72
CA ASN A 134 38.80 -5.11 -16.46
C ASN A 134 38.95 -6.45 -17.18
N GLU A 135 37.86 -7.19 -17.40
CA GLU A 135 37.85 -8.41 -18.20
C GLU A 135 38.01 -8.14 -19.70
N GLU A 136 37.42 -7.05 -20.23
CA GLU A 136 37.56 -6.66 -21.64
C GLU A 136 38.96 -6.13 -22.01
N ASN A 137 39.74 -5.65 -21.02
CA ASN A 137 41.08 -5.10 -21.22
C ASN A 137 42.21 -6.12 -21.00
N LYS A 138 41.88 -7.41 -20.89
CA LYS A 138 42.81 -8.51 -20.59
C LYS A 138 42.94 -9.47 -21.78
#